data_AF-A0A5R8MJK8-F1
#
_entry.id   AF-A0A5R8MJK8-F1
#
_cell.length_a   1.000
_cell.length_b   1.000
_cell.length_c   1.000
_cell.angle_alpha   90.00
_cell.angle_beta   90.00
_cell.angle_gamma   90.00
#
_symmetry.space_group_name_H-M   'P 1'
#
loop_
_entity.id
_entity.type
_entity.pdbx_description
1 polymer ?
#
loop_
_entity_poly.entity_id
_entity_poly.type
_entity_poly.pdbx_seq_one_letter_code
_entity_poly.pdbx_strand_id
1 'polypeptide(L)'
;MEMGMGMAKKMMGKGGSSPMAMMQNMMAQMGQGEQGGAQMPPMMQMCMGMCSEMLTTIKRTTDMAAFATPELHQLFAEWLETLEGEALRHLEESGETDAAELAKALNIGEKSAAYLIAHMASIGKVQSKVLASEKGQEQ
;
A
#
# COMPACT_ATOMS: atom_id res chain seq x y z
N MET A 1 33.62 22.81 -69.10
CA MET A 1 32.31 22.42 -68.52
C MET A 1 32.42 21.02 -67.93
N GLU A 2 33.23 20.83 -66.89
CA GLU A 2 33.54 19.50 -66.31
C GLU A 2 33.24 19.41 -64.81
N MET A 3 32.54 20.40 -64.24
CA MET A 3 32.30 20.48 -62.80
C MET A 3 30.87 20.11 -62.37
N GLY A 4 30.04 19.60 -63.29
CA GLY A 4 28.64 19.24 -62.99
C GLY A 4 28.37 17.75 -62.79
N MET A 5 29.25 16.86 -63.26
CA MET A 5 28.95 15.42 -63.36
C MET A 5 29.57 14.58 -62.22
N GLY A 6 30.60 15.10 -61.53
CA GLY A 6 31.25 14.41 -60.41
C GLY A 6 30.50 14.47 -59.08
N MET A 7 29.74 15.55 -58.81
CA MET A 7 28.98 15.70 -57.57
C MET A 7 27.68 14.87 -57.56
N ALA A 8 27.03 14.67 -58.71
CA ALA A 8 25.84 13.84 -58.82
C ALA A 8 26.12 12.36 -58.51
N LYS A 9 27.29 11.84 -58.95
CA LYS A 9 27.70 10.44 -58.67
C LYS A 9 28.09 10.21 -57.21
N LYS A 10 28.58 11.26 -56.51
CA LYS A 10 28.99 11.16 -55.10
C LYS A 10 27.81 11.26 -54.12
N MET A 11 26.66 11.81 -54.55
CA MET A 11 25.43 11.82 -53.75
C MET A 11 24.50 10.62 -54.00
N MET A 12 24.65 9.88 -55.10
CA MET A 12 23.89 8.63 -55.34
C MET A 12 24.50 7.36 -54.69
N GLY A 13 25.69 7.45 -54.10
CA GLY A 13 26.41 6.28 -53.54
C GLY A 13 26.27 6.10 -52.03
N LYS A 14 25.47 6.91 -51.33
CA LYS A 14 25.47 6.91 -49.87
C LYS A 14 24.08 7.21 -49.31
N GLY A 15 23.19 6.21 -49.34
CA GLY A 15 21.88 6.33 -48.71
C GLY A 15 20.90 5.32 -49.24
N GLY A 16 21.00 4.09 -48.75
CA GLY A 16 20.05 3.05 -49.09
C GLY A 16 20.37 1.78 -48.34
N SER A 17 20.05 1.75 -47.04
CA SER A 17 19.69 0.48 -46.42
C SER A 17 18.58 -0.11 -47.29
N SER A 18 18.96 -1.08 -48.12
CA SER A 18 18.06 -1.68 -49.10
C SER A 18 16.80 -2.17 -48.38
N PRO A 19 15.58 -1.97 -48.92
CA PRO A 19 14.34 -2.37 -48.25
C PRO A 19 14.37 -3.82 -47.74
N MET A 20 15.08 -4.69 -48.46
CA MET A 20 15.31 -6.08 -48.10
C MET A 20 16.22 -6.26 -46.87
N ALA A 21 17.24 -5.43 -46.68
CA ALA A 21 18.12 -5.45 -45.50
C ALA A 21 17.40 -4.93 -44.25
N MET A 22 16.49 -3.96 -44.43
CA MET A 22 15.63 -3.48 -43.35
C MET A 22 14.65 -4.58 -42.90
N MET A 23 14.03 -5.28 -43.87
CA MET A 23 13.15 -6.42 -43.60
C MET A 23 13.89 -7.60 -42.98
N GLN A 24 15.14 -7.85 -43.39
CA GLN A 24 15.99 -8.90 -42.83
C GLN A 24 16.40 -8.60 -41.38
N ASN A 25 16.75 -7.36 -41.06
CA ASN A 25 17.01 -6.95 -39.67
C ASN A 25 15.75 -7.05 -38.80
N MET A 26 14.58 -6.73 -39.34
CA MET A 26 13.32 -6.84 -38.62
C MET A 26 12.92 -8.30 -38.37
N MET A 27 13.16 -9.20 -39.33
CA MET A 27 12.98 -10.65 -39.15
C MET A 27 13.99 -11.24 -38.16
N ALA A 28 15.26 -10.81 -38.20
CA ALA A 28 16.28 -11.27 -37.27
C ALA A 28 15.98 -10.85 -35.82
N GLN A 29 15.40 -9.66 -35.64
CA GLN A 29 14.98 -9.17 -34.33
C GLN A 29 13.72 -9.89 -33.81
N MET A 30 12.83 -10.33 -34.70
CA MET A 30 11.68 -11.20 -34.35
C MET A 30 12.08 -12.66 -34.09
N GLY A 31 13.13 -13.16 -34.74
CA GLY A 31 13.62 -14.54 -34.59
C GLY A 31 14.53 -14.78 -33.37
N GLN A 32 14.92 -13.72 -32.63
CA GLN A 32 15.71 -13.80 -31.39
C GLN A 32 14.84 -13.64 -30.12
N GLY A 33 13.52 -13.83 -30.22
CA GLY A 33 12.61 -13.81 -29.07
C GLY A 33 12.43 -15.17 -28.38
N GLU A 34 13.14 -16.22 -28.80
CA GLU A 34 12.90 -17.60 -28.36
C GLU A 34 13.85 -18.09 -27.27
N GLN A 35 14.12 -17.26 -26.26
CA GLN A 35 14.77 -17.69 -25.02
C GLN A 35 14.42 -16.76 -23.85
N GLY A 36 13.41 -17.15 -23.08
CA GLY A 36 13.05 -16.49 -21.83
C GLY A 36 11.57 -16.66 -21.56
N GLY A 37 11.23 -17.44 -20.53
CA GLY A 37 9.84 -17.73 -20.15
C GLY A 37 8.99 -16.47 -20.16
N ALA A 38 7.76 -16.59 -20.66
CA ALA A 38 6.82 -15.49 -20.90
C ALA A 38 6.64 -14.59 -19.66
N GLN A 39 7.52 -13.60 -19.53
CA GLN A 39 7.43 -12.53 -18.56
C GLN A 39 6.71 -11.40 -19.28
N MET A 40 5.50 -11.09 -18.80
CA MET A 40 4.69 -9.99 -19.32
C MET A 40 5.51 -8.69 -19.36
N PRO A 41 5.30 -7.80 -20.35
CA PRO A 41 6.02 -6.54 -20.43
C PRO A 41 5.89 -5.76 -19.11
N PRO A 42 6.98 -5.15 -18.57
CA PRO A 42 6.98 -4.50 -17.26
C PRO A 42 5.86 -3.47 -17.06
N MET A 43 5.49 -2.75 -18.13
CA MET A 43 4.37 -1.80 -18.12
C MET A 43 3.02 -2.50 -17.83
N MET A 44 2.77 -3.65 -18.44
CA MET A 44 1.52 -4.40 -18.25
C MET A 44 1.44 -5.01 -16.85
N GLN A 45 2.59 -5.44 -16.30
CA GLN A 45 2.67 -5.92 -14.92
C GLN A 45 2.40 -4.81 -13.91
N MET A 46 2.95 -3.61 -14.13
CA MET A 46 2.70 -2.44 -13.29
C MET A 46 1.21 -2.03 -13.29
N CYS A 47 0.58 -1.96 -14.47
CA CYS A 47 -0.84 -1.65 -14.59
C CYS A 47 -1.73 -2.68 -13.87
N MET A 48 -1.44 -3.98 -14.03
CA MET A 48 -2.19 -5.03 -13.35
C MET A 48 -2.00 -5.01 -11.83
N GLY A 49 -0.78 -4.72 -11.36
CA GLY A 49 -0.49 -4.55 -9.93
C GLY A 49 -1.29 -3.40 -9.30
N MET A 50 -1.28 -2.23 -9.94
CA MET A 50 -2.04 -1.06 -9.48
C MET A 50 -3.55 -1.32 -9.46
N CYS A 51 -4.10 -1.95 -10.50
CA CYS A 51 -5.52 -2.33 -10.53
C CYS A 51 -5.87 -3.32 -9.40
N SER A 52 -4.99 -4.28 -9.10
CA SER A 52 -5.18 -5.23 -8.00
C SER A 52 -5.18 -4.55 -6.63
N GLU A 53 -4.26 -3.61 -6.40
CA GLU A 53 -4.20 -2.82 -5.16
C GLU A 53 -5.43 -1.92 -4.99
N MET A 54 -5.87 -1.27 -6.07
CA MET A 54 -7.08 -0.45 -6.07
C MET A 54 -8.32 -1.28 -5.72
N LEU A 55 -8.51 -2.45 -6.35
CA LEU A 55 -9.62 -3.35 -6.05
C LEU A 55 -9.58 -3.84 -4.61
N THR A 56 -8.39 -4.15 -4.09
CA THR A 56 -8.21 -4.55 -2.69
C THR A 56 -8.62 -3.43 -1.72
N THR A 57 -8.24 -2.19 -2.05
CA THR A 57 -8.61 -1.02 -1.27
C THR A 57 -10.11 -0.78 -1.30
N ILE A 58 -10.74 -0.82 -2.48
CA ILE A 58 -12.19 -0.69 -2.65
C ILE A 58 -12.93 -1.76 -1.86
N LYS A 59 -12.46 -3.01 -1.90
CA LYS A 59 -13.04 -4.11 -1.12
C LYS A 59 -12.99 -3.81 0.37
N ARG A 60 -11.81 -3.44 0.90
CA ARG A 60 -11.67 -3.07 2.32
C ARG A 60 -12.59 -1.90 2.71
N THR A 61 -12.67 -0.86 1.89
CA THR A 61 -13.54 0.29 2.16
C THR A 61 -15.02 -0.10 2.12
N THR A 62 -15.42 -0.93 1.16
CA THR A 62 -16.80 -1.45 1.07
C THR A 62 -17.14 -2.32 2.27
N ASP A 63 -16.24 -3.23 2.66
CA ASP A 63 -16.41 -4.09 3.82
C ASP A 63 -16.56 -3.25 5.10
N MET A 64 -15.76 -2.18 5.27
CA MET A 64 -15.92 -1.24 6.38
C MET A 64 -17.25 -0.47 6.32
N ALA A 65 -17.66 -0.01 5.14
CA ALA A 65 -18.90 0.74 4.96
C ALA A 65 -20.15 -0.11 5.24
N ALA A 66 -20.08 -1.43 5.03
CA ALA A 66 -21.17 -2.35 5.36
C ALA A 66 -21.50 -2.34 6.87
N PHE A 67 -20.55 -1.99 7.73
CA PHE A 67 -20.77 -1.88 9.17
C PHE A 67 -21.23 -0.49 9.62
N ALA A 68 -21.35 0.48 8.70
CA ALA A 68 -21.64 1.87 9.02
C ALA A 68 -23.15 2.21 9.09
N THR A 69 -23.99 1.24 9.46
CA THR A 69 -25.41 1.48 9.66
C THR A 69 -25.65 2.13 11.03
N PRO A 70 -26.69 2.97 11.20
CA PRO A 70 -26.98 3.63 12.48
C PRO A 70 -27.13 2.64 13.65
N GLU A 71 -27.73 1.48 13.39
CA GLU A 71 -27.97 0.44 14.40
C GLU A 71 -26.65 -0.20 14.86
N LEU A 72 -25.75 -0.50 13.92
CA LEU A 72 -24.43 -1.04 14.26
C LEU A 72 -23.55 -0.01 14.98
N HIS A 73 -23.65 1.27 14.60
CA HIS A 73 -22.99 2.35 15.33
C HIS A 73 -23.47 2.46 16.78
N GLN A 74 -24.78 2.33 17.01
CA GLN A 74 -25.33 2.36 18.36
C GLN A 74 -24.82 1.18 19.19
N LEU A 75 -24.84 -0.04 18.64
CA LEU A 75 -24.29 -1.22 19.33
C LEU A 75 -22.81 -1.05 19.66
N PHE A 76 -22.03 -0.46 18.76
CA PHE A 76 -20.63 -0.17 19.02
C PHE A 76 -20.46 0.88 20.13
N ALA A 77 -21.30 1.91 20.16
CA ALA A 77 -21.25 2.94 21.21
C ALA A 77 -21.61 2.36 22.59
N GLU A 78 -22.65 1.55 22.69
CA GLU A 78 -23.06 0.87 23.93
C GLU A 78 -21.97 -0.11 24.42
N TRP A 79 -21.38 -0.86 23.49
CA TRP A 79 -20.25 -1.74 23.80
C TRP A 79 -19.03 -0.95 24.28
N LEU A 80 -18.70 0.17 23.63
CA LEU A 80 -17.59 1.03 24.02
C LEU A 80 -17.82 1.64 25.41
N GLU A 81 -19.02 2.16 25.70
CA GLU A 81 -19.37 2.71 27.01
C GLU A 81 -19.25 1.65 28.13
N THR A 82 -19.68 0.42 27.85
CA THR A 82 -19.52 -0.71 28.78
C THR A 82 -18.03 -0.98 29.04
N LEU A 83 -17.22 -1.01 27.98
CA LEU A 83 -15.78 -1.27 28.06
C LEU A 83 -15.05 -0.16 28.83
N GLU A 84 -15.46 1.09 28.66
CA GLU A 84 -14.94 2.23 29.44
C GLU A 84 -15.29 2.10 30.92
N GLY A 85 -16.51 1.68 31.24
CA GLY A 85 -16.94 1.45 32.63
C GLY A 85 -16.10 0.35 33.30
N GLU A 86 -15.86 -0.75 32.59
CA GLU A 86 -14.99 -1.83 33.08
C GLU A 86 -13.53 -1.36 33.25
N ALA A 87 -13.02 -0.56 32.31
CA ALA A 87 -11.67 0.00 32.38
C ALA A 87 -11.50 0.92 33.59
N LEU A 88 -12.48 1.79 33.85
CA LEU A 88 -12.48 2.68 35.00
C LEU A 88 -12.55 1.90 36.31
N ARG A 89 -13.41 0.88 36.40
CA ARG A 89 -13.47 0.02 37.60
C ARG A 89 -12.14 -0.68 37.84
N HIS A 90 -11.51 -1.18 36.78
CA HIS A 90 -10.18 -1.79 36.90
C HIS A 90 -9.14 -0.80 37.41
N LEU A 91 -9.15 0.44 36.91
CA LEU A 91 -8.27 1.53 37.38
C LEU A 91 -8.54 1.93 38.83
N GLU A 92 -9.80 1.93 39.28
CA GLU A 92 -10.14 2.20 40.68
C GLU A 92 -9.60 1.13 41.63
N GLU A 93 -9.55 -0.14 41.19
CA GLU A 93 -9.04 -1.27 41.97
C GLU A 93 -7.51 -1.37 41.97
N SER A 94 -6.86 -1.08 40.83
CA SER A 94 -5.42 -1.30 40.60
C SER A 94 -4.57 -0.03 40.65
N GLY A 95 -5.17 1.14 40.47
CA GLY A 95 -4.49 2.44 40.43
C GLY A 95 -3.94 2.77 39.04
N GLU A 96 -2.62 2.67 38.87
CA GLU A 96 -1.95 2.95 37.59
C GLU A 96 -1.76 1.64 36.82
N THR A 97 -2.11 1.63 35.53
CA THR A 97 -1.99 0.45 34.66
C THR A 97 -1.47 0.86 33.28
N ASP A 98 -0.93 -0.10 32.53
CA ASP A 98 -0.52 0.09 31.14
C ASP A 98 -1.51 -0.55 30.14
N ALA A 99 -1.29 -0.30 28.85
CA ALA A 99 -2.16 -0.81 27.80
C ALA A 99 -2.19 -2.35 27.71
N ALA A 100 -1.11 -3.03 28.09
CA ALA A 100 -1.01 -4.49 28.01
C ALA A 100 -1.74 -5.17 29.17
N GLU A 101 -1.68 -4.59 30.37
CA GLU A 101 -2.47 -5.01 31.52
C GLU A 101 -3.97 -4.78 31.29
N LEU A 102 -4.34 -3.58 30.82
CA LEU A 102 -5.72 -3.26 30.52
C LEU A 102 -6.30 -4.16 29.41
N ALA A 103 -5.50 -4.49 28.40
CA ALA A 103 -5.89 -5.43 27.35
C ALA A 103 -6.23 -6.82 27.90
N LYS A 104 -5.45 -7.32 28.88
CA LYS A 104 -5.73 -8.60 29.54
C LYS A 104 -6.97 -8.52 30.42
N ALA A 105 -7.13 -7.44 31.19
CA ALA A 105 -8.26 -7.26 32.08
C ALA A 105 -9.61 -7.21 31.33
N LEU A 106 -9.61 -6.54 30.17
CA LEU A 106 -10.80 -6.37 29.33
C LEU A 106 -10.94 -7.44 28.23
N ASN A 107 -9.99 -8.37 28.13
CA ASN A 107 -9.93 -9.39 27.08
C ASN A 107 -10.03 -8.82 25.65
N ILE A 108 -9.28 -7.75 25.38
CA ILE A 108 -9.18 -7.08 24.07
C ILE A 108 -7.75 -7.09 23.55
N GLY A 109 -7.55 -6.69 22.29
CA GLY A 109 -6.20 -6.51 21.74
C GLY A 109 -5.49 -5.29 22.33
N GLU A 110 -4.16 -5.37 22.48
CA GLU A 110 -3.34 -4.28 23.03
C GLU A 110 -3.48 -2.94 22.27
N LYS A 111 -3.60 -3.00 20.94
CA LYS A 111 -3.88 -1.81 20.12
C LYS A 111 -5.23 -1.17 20.45
N SER A 112 -6.24 -2.00 20.72
CA SER A 112 -7.57 -1.53 21.11
C SER A 112 -7.56 -0.94 22.52
N ALA A 113 -6.80 -1.54 23.45
CA ALA A 113 -6.61 -0.97 24.79
C ALA A 113 -5.87 0.38 24.74
N ALA A 114 -4.83 0.50 23.91
CA ALA A 114 -4.14 1.77 23.69
C ALA A 114 -5.08 2.84 23.11
N TYR A 115 -5.92 2.46 22.14
CA TYR A 115 -6.97 3.35 21.61
C TYR A 115 -7.97 3.76 22.70
N LEU A 116 -8.46 2.80 23.52
CA LEU A 116 -9.39 3.05 24.60
C LEU A 116 -8.82 4.04 25.63
N ILE A 117 -7.56 3.87 26.03
CA ILE A 117 -6.86 4.80 26.93
C ILE A 117 -6.79 6.20 26.32
N ALA A 118 -6.38 6.31 25.06
CA ALA A 118 -6.30 7.60 24.37
C ALA A 118 -7.69 8.26 24.25
N HIS A 119 -8.71 7.47 23.95
CA HIS A 119 -10.09 7.94 23.86
C HIS A 119 -10.58 8.47 25.21
N MET A 120 -10.50 7.67 26.28
CA MET A 120 -10.88 8.07 27.63
C MET A 120 -10.10 9.29 28.14
N ALA A 121 -8.82 9.38 27.81
CA ALA A 121 -7.99 10.55 28.15
C ALA A 121 -8.46 11.81 27.40
N SER A 122 -8.81 11.68 26.12
CA SER A 122 -9.29 12.80 25.31
C SER A 122 -10.62 13.40 25.80
N ILE A 123 -11.45 12.58 26.44
CA ILE A 123 -12.73 13.00 27.05
C ILE A 123 -12.61 13.25 28.57
N GLY A 124 -11.39 13.25 29.12
CA GLY A 124 -11.12 13.62 30.50
C GLY A 124 -11.51 12.58 31.56
N LYS A 125 -11.79 11.33 31.17
CA LYS A 125 -12.12 10.24 32.11
C LYS A 125 -10.90 9.68 32.82
N VAL A 126 -9.72 9.75 32.20
CA VAL A 126 -8.44 9.26 32.76
C VAL A 126 -7.31 10.23 32.46
N GLN A 127 -6.20 10.13 33.20
CA GLN A 127 -4.93 10.75 32.84
C GLN A 127 -3.97 9.69 32.29
N SER A 128 -3.27 10.00 31.21
CA SER A 128 -2.25 9.10 30.65
C SER A 128 -0.86 9.73 30.76
N LYS A 129 0.15 8.88 31.01
CA LYS A 129 1.56 9.26 30.98
C LYS A 129 2.23 8.50 29.83
N VAL A 130 3.14 9.17 29.12
CA VAL A 130 3.94 8.56 28.07
C VAL A 130 5.34 8.33 28.61
N LEU A 131 5.80 7.09 28.58
CA LEU A 131 7.15 6.68 28.96
C LEU A 131 7.88 6.13 27.74
N ALA A 132 9.16 6.44 27.60
CA ALA A 132 9.98 5.87 26.53
C ALA A 132 10.13 4.36 26.76
N SER A 133 9.85 3.55 25.73
CA SER A 133 10.15 2.12 25.77
C SER A 133 11.62 1.90 25.39
N GLU A 134 12.34 1.11 26.19
CA GLU A 134 13.74 0.74 25.92
C GLU A 134 13.90 -0.05 24.60
N LYS A 135 12.81 -0.57 24.02
CA LYS A 135 12.80 -1.30 22.74
C LYS A 135 12.98 -0.43 21.49
N GLY A 136 13.10 0.89 21.62
CA GLY A 136 13.36 1.80 20.51
C GLY A 136 14.82 1.91 20.06
N GLN A 137 15.74 1.12 20.63
CA GLN A 137 17.18 1.19 20.38
C GLN A 137 17.77 0.06 19.51
N GLU A 138 16.95 -0.82 18.92
CA GLU A 138 17.44 -1.72 17.88
C GLU A 138 17.15 -1.13 16.49
N GLN A 139 18.26 -0.93 15.77
CA GLN A 139 18.44 -0.20 14.51
C GLN A 139 17.78 -0.87 13.31
#